data_AF-A0A1V9K097-F1
#
_entry.id   AF-A0A1V9K097-F1
#
_cell.length_a   1.000
_cell.length_b   1.000
_cell.length_c   1.000
_cell.angle_alpha   90.00
_cell.angle_beta   90.00
_cell.angle_gamma   90.00
#
_symmetry.space_group_name_H-M   'P 1'
#
loop_
_entity.id
_entity.type
_entity.pdbx_description
1 polymer ?
#
loop_
_entity_poly.entity_id
_entity_poly.type
_entity_poly.pdbx_seq_one_letter_code
_entity_poly.pdbx_strand_id
1 'polypeptide(L)'
;MMADFAFAAQAVSFRIPVATWIGVSGERPSGASISAHLTATADLLKLTGWEPTFERDLSAAMRAARANGVGDEDTQVVGRDLMEQILQVHLKAPFAQIDAWAEKPGRDLADVLDLITQAAELAAAYGPVKAGA
;
A
#
# COMPACT_ATOMS: atom_id res chain seq x y z
N MET A 1 -13.14 -3.50 -15.27
CA MET A 1 -12.19 -4.59 -15.60
C MET A 1 -11.28 -4.64 -14.42
N MET A 2 -11.31 -5.71 -13.62
CA MET A 2 -10.44 -5.83 -12.44
C MET A 2 -8.98 -5.80 -12.89
N ALA A 3 -8.21 -4.84 -12.40
CA ALA A 3 -6.78 -4.83 -12.57
C ALA A 3 -6.16 -6.00 -11.77
N ASP A 4 -5.29 -6.78 -12.41
CA ASP A 4 -4.48 -7.81 -11.76
C ASP A 4 -3.08 -7.24 -11.51
N PHE A 5 -2.76 -7.03 -10.23
CA PHE A 5 -1.48 -6.48 -9.80
C PHE A 5 -0.43 -7.54 -9.44
N ALA A 6 -0.77 -8.83 -9.43
CA ALA A 6 0.10 -9.89 -8.91
C ALA A 6 1.45 -9.96 -9.65
N PHE A 7 1.42 -9.87 -10.98
CA PHE A 7 2.65 -9.83 -11.77
C PHE A 7 3.51 -8.61 -11.46
N ALA A 8 2.89 -7.44 -11.31
CA ALA A 8 3.61 -6.20 -11.02
C ALA A 8 4.25 -6.23 -9.63
N ALA A 9 3.53 -6.75 -8.62
CA ALA A 9 4.07 -6.97 -7.28
C ALA A 9 5.28 -7.92 -7.32
N GLN A 10 5.17 -9.05 -8.01
CA GLN A 10 6.30 -9.96 -8.14
C GLN A 10 7.51 -9.34 -8.86
N ALA A 11 7.30 -8.44 -9.83
CA ALA A 11 8.39 -7.74 -10.49
C ALA A 11 9.04 -6.66 -9.61
N VAL A 12 8.27 -6.04 -8.70
CA VAL A 12 8.74 -5.05 -7.75
C VAL A 12 9.66 -5.65 -6.69
N SER A 13 9.40 -6.87 -6.22
CA SER A 13 10.20 -7.53 -5.17
C SER A 13 11.68 -7.71 -5.54
N PHE A 14 12.01 -7.79 -6.83
CA PHE A 14 13.40 -7.86 -7.32
C PHE A 14 14.06 -6.50 -7.53
N ARG A 15 13.29 -5.41 -7.51
CA ARG A 15 13.76 -4.06 -7.89
C ARG A 15 13.97 -3.12 -6.71
N ILE A 16 13.25 -3.33 -5.60
CA ILE A 16 13.36 -2.47 -4.42
C ILE A 16 14.26 -3.14 -3.38
N PRO A 17 15.44 -2.58 -3.08
CA PRO A 17 16.23 -3.06 -1.97
C PRO A 17 15.47 -2.83 -0.65
N VAL A 18 15.31 -3.86 0.18
CA VAL A 18 14.69 -3.74 1.52
C VAL A 18 15.32 -2.65 2.40
N ALA A 19 16.58 -2.29 2.11
CA ALA A 19 17.30 -1.22 2.78
C ALA A 19 16.65 0.16 2.57
N THR A 20 15.85 0.35 1.52
CA THR A 20 15.17 1.62 1.20
C THR A 20 13.80 1.75 1.87
N TRP A 21 13.36 0.74 2.62
CA TRP A 21 12.07 0.76 3.33
C TRP A 21 12.21 1.55 4.63
N ILE A 22 12.52 2.83 4.51
CA ILE A 22 12.76 3.75 5.62
C ILE A 22 11.59 4.71 5.66
N GLY A 23 10.91 4.77 6.81
CA GLY A 23 9.83 5.71 7.02
C GLY A 23 10.33 7.14 7.21
N VAL A 24 9.41 8.08 7.32
CA VAL A 24 9.73 9.51 7.49
C VAL A 24 10.40 9.81 8.83
N SER A 25 10.28 8.94 9.82
CA SER A 25 11.02 9.05 11.09
C SER A 25 12.52 8.71 10.95
N GLY A 26 12.91 8.06 9.87
CA GLY A 26 14.23 7.43 9.72
C GLY A 26 14.29 5.98 10.25
N GLU A 27 13.23 5.49 10.89
CA GLU A 27 13.12 4.10 11.30
C GLU A 27 12.72 3.19 10.14
N ARG A 28 13.03 1.90 10.29
CA ARG A 28 12.69 0.86 9.33
C ARG A 28 11.52 0.03 9.86
N PRO A 29 10.29 0.23 9.36
CA PRO A 29 9.18 -0.64 9.72
C PRO A 29 9.42 -2.06 9.21
N SER A 30 8.91 -3.04 9.94
CA SER A 30 8.97 -4.44 9.54
C SER A 30 8.00 -4.74 8.40
N GLY A 31 8.29 -5.76 7.59
CA GLY A 31 7.37 -6.26 6.56
C GLY A 31 6.01 -6.64 7.14
N ALA A 32 6.01 -7.31 8.30
CA ALA A 32 4.79 -7.70 9.00
C ALA A 32 3.95 -6.49 9.47
N SER A 33 4.58 -5.42 9.97
CA SER A 33 3.85 -4.22 10.40
C SER A 33 3.26 -3.45 9.23
N ILE A 34 3.98 -3.37 8.09
CA ILE A 34 3.46 -2.77 6.86
C ILE A 34 2.28 -3.58 6.32
N SER A 35 2.42 -4.90 6.26
CA SER A 35 1.35 -5.82 5.82
C SER A 35 0.09 -5.70 6.68
N ALA A 36 0.25 -5.62 8.00
CA ALA A 36 -0.85 -5.42 8.94
C ALA A 36 -1.57 -4.07 8.71
N HIS A 37 -0.82 -2.98 8.51
CA HIS A 37 -1.37 -1.66 8.22
C HIS A 37 -2.17 -1.64 6.91
N LEU A 38 -1.63 -2.24 5.85
CA LEU A 38 -2.30 -2.33 4.55
C LEU A 38 -3.56 -3.21 4.61
N THR A 39 -3.49 -4.35 5.31
CA THR A 39 -4.66 -5.21 5.54
C THR A 39 -5.77 -4.45 6.29
N ALA A 40 -5.43 -3.73 7.35
CA ALA A 40 -6.40 -2.92 8.09
C ALA A 40 -6.99 -1.79 7.24
N THR A 41 -6.18 -1.19 6.35
CA THR A 41 -6.65 -0.21 5.37
C THR A 41 -7.70 -0.81 4.43
N ALA A 42 -7.42 -1.99 3.87
CA ALA A 42 -8.36 -2.71 3.01
C ALA A 42 -9.68 -3.02 3.74
N ASP A 43 -9.62 -3.44 5.00
CA ASP A 43 -10.82 -3.75 5.78
C ASP A 43 -11.64 -2.50 6.11
N LEU A 44 -10.98 -1.36 6.38
CA LEU A 44 -11.67 -0.08 6.57
C LEU A 44 -12.37 0.40 5.29
N LEU A 45 -11.75 0.22 4.12
CA LEU A 45 -12.38 0.57 2.83
C LEU A 45 -13.62 -0.29 2.55
N LYS A 46 -13.55 -1.59 2.87
CA LYS A 46 -14.72 -2.49 2.76
C LYS A 46 -15.84 -2.06 3.72
N LEU A 47 -15.50 -1.67 4.94
CA LEU A 47 -16.46 -1.33 5.99
C LEU A 47 -17.16 0.01 5.74
N THR A 48 -16.40 1.04 5.32
CA THR A 48 -16.89 2.42 5.23
C THR A 48 -17.52 2.76 3.89
N GLY A 49 -17.35 1.90 2.88
CA GLY A 49 -17.78 2.16 1.51
C GLY A 49 -16.90 3.22 0.87
N TRP A 50 -15.85 2.77 0.19
CA TRP A 50 -14.91 3.65 -0.53
C TRP A 50 -15.61 4.62 -1.47
N GLU A 51 -15.17 5.88 -1.42
CA GLU A 51 -15.59 6.92 -2.34
C GLU A 51 -14.35 7.69 -2.84
N PRO A 52 -14.07 7.69 -4.16
CA PRO A 52 -12.83 8.23 -4.70
C PRO A 52 -12.60 9.72 -4.46
N THR A 53 -13.62 10.53 -4.15
CA THR A 53 -13.51 12.00 -4.12
C THR A 53 -13.93 12.64 -2.80
N PHE A 54 -13.99 11.87 -1.71
CA PHE A 54 -14.53 12.33 -0.42
C PHE A 54 -13.66 11.86 0.75
N GLU A 55 -14.12 12.12 1.99
CA GLU A 55 -13.50 11.68 3.26
C GLU A 55 -13.27 10.16 3.38
N ARG A 56 -13.69 9.37 2.38
CA ARG A 56 -13.63 7.90 2.33
C ARG A 56 -12.74 7.40 1.17
N ASP A 57 -11.69 8.14 0.85
CA ASP A 57 -10.66 7.73 -0.11
C ASP A 57 -9.60 6.78 0.52
N LEU A 58 -8.65 6.33 -0.30
CA LEU A 58 -7.56 5.43 0.12
C LEU A 58 -6.68 6.07 1.19
N SER A 59 -6.31 7.33 1.01
CA SER A 59 -5.46 8.08 1.93
C SER A 59 -6.12 8.24 3.31
N ALA A 60 -7.42 8.51 3.35
CA ALA A 60 -8.21 8.58 4.57
C ALA A 60 -8.27 7.23 5.29
N ALA A 61 -8.44 6.13 4.55
CA ALA A 61 -8.42 4.79 5.14
C ALA A 61 -7.05 4.42 5.75
N MET A 62 -5.94 4.78 5.10
CA MET A 62 -4.59 4.58 5.67
C MET A 62 -4.40 5.37 6.96
N ARG A 63 -4.82 6.64 6.99
CA ARG A 63 -4.78 7.47 8.20
C ARG A 63 -5.64 6.90 9.31
N ALA A 64 -6.82 6.38 8.97
CA ALA A 64 -7.72 5.73 9.92
C ALA A 64 -7.15 4.42 10.48
N ALA A 65 -6.47 3.60 9.67
CA ALA A 65 -5.77 2.40 10.14
C ALA A 65 -4.72 2.74 11.21
N ARG A 66 -3.90 3.77 10.94
CA ARG A 66 -2.95 4.33 11.91
C ARG A 66 -3.66 4.85 13.18
N ALA A 67 -4.74 5.61 13.02
CA ALA A 67 -5.49 6.16 14.16
C ALA A 67 -6.09 5.05 15.05
N ASN A 68 -6.39 3.89 14.47
CA ASN A 68 -6.84 2.69 15.19
C ASN A 68 -5.70 1.87 15.80
N GLY A 69 -4.46 2.37 15.75
CA GLY A 69 -3.28 1.73 16.35
C GLY A 69 -2.68 0.60 15.51
N VAL A 70 -3.14 0.40 14.27
CA VAL A 70 -2.53 -0.57 13.36
C VAL A 70 -1.49 0.14 12.50
N GLY A 71 -0.23 0.03 12.92
CA GLY A 71 0.89 0.74 12.29
C GLY A 71 1.02 2.20 12.74
N ASP A 72 1.93 2.89 12.09
CA ASP A 72 2.32 4.28 12.33
C ASP A 72 2.57 5.02 11.00
N GLU A 73 3.10 6.25 11.09
CA GLU A 73 3.41 7.07 9.91
C GLU A 73 4.43 6.41 8.97
N ASP A 74 5.38 5.64 9.52
CA ASP A 74 6.40 4.96 8.73
C ASP A 74 5.79 3.81 7.95
N THR A 75 4.92 3.01 8.58
CA THR A 75 4.19 1.95 7.87
C THR A 75 3.28 2.52 6.78
N GLN A 76 2.66 3.68 7.02
CA GLN A 76 1.82 4.36 6.04
C GLN A 76 2.65 4.81 4.82
N VAL A 77 3.78 5.49 5.06
CA VAL A 77 4.66 5.99 4.00
C VAL A 77 5.23 4.84 3.17
N VAL A 78 5.82 3.83 3.83
CA VAL A 78 6.39 2.69 3.11
C VAL A 78 5.30 1.91 2.36
N GLY A 79 4.11 1.73 2.98
CA GLY A 79 2.98 1.09 2.30
C GLY A 79 2.52 1.82 1.04
N ARG A 80 2.47 3.16 1.09
CA ARG A 80 2.17 4.02 -0.07
C ARG A 80 3.21 3.86 -1.16
N ASP A 81 4.49 3.92 -0.81
CA ASP A 81 5.59 3.78 -1.76
C ASP A 81 5.57 2.42 -2.47
N LEU A 82 5.23 1.34 -1.76
CA LEU A 82 5.09 0.01 -2.37
C LEU A 82 3.96 -0.01 -3.41
N MET A 83 2.78 0.53 -3.07
CA MET A 83 1.65 0.62 -4.00
C MET A 83 1.99 1.47 -5.23
N GLU A 84 2.64 2.62 -5.04
CA GLU A 84 3.09 3.48 -6.16
C GLU A 84 4.06 2.77 -7.09
N GLN A 85 4.97 1.96 -6.56
CA GLN A 85 5.93 1.20 -7.36
C GLN A 85 5.28 0.03 -8.11
N ILE A 86 4.32 -0.65 -7.49
CA ILE A 86 3.48 -1.66 -8.17
C ILE A 86 2.73 -1.02 -9.33
N LEU A 87 2.12 0.15 -9.11
CA LEU A 87 1.42 0.91 -10.16
C LEU A 87 2.37 1.32 -11.29
N GLN A 88 3.57 1.82 -10.99
CA GLN A 88 4.55 2.18 -12.01
C GLN A 88 4.89 1.00 -12.93
N VAL A 89 5.12 -0.18 -12.34
CA VAL A 89 5.41 -1.40 -13.12
C VAL A 89 4.18 -1.84 -13.93
N HIS A 90 3.00 -1.88 -13.30
CA HIS A 90 1.77 -2.31 -13.95
C HIS A 90 1.39 -1.39 -15.14
N LEU A 91 1.45 -0.08 -14.94
CA LEU A 91 1.08 0.93 -15.92
C LEU A 91 2.20 1.21 -16.94
N LYS A 92 3.40 0.65 -16.74
CA LYS A 92 4.61 0.97 -17.51
C LYS A 92 4.88 2.49 -17.54
N ALA A 93 4.65 3.13 -16.40
CA ALA A 93 4.80 4.57 -16.22
C ALA A 93 6.02 4.87 -15.34
N PRO A 94 6.76 5.97 -15.60
CA PRO A 94 7.91 6.35 -14.78
C PRO A 94 7.53 6.85 -13.38
N PHE A 95 6.28 7.26 -13.19
CA PHE A 95 5.71 7.66 -11.92
C PHE A 95 4.22 7.33 -11.90
N ALA A 96 3.69 7.01 -10.72
CA ALA A 96 2.26 6.84 -10.48
C ALA A 96 1.98 7.21 -9.04
N GLN A 97 1.08 8.18 -8.82
CA GLN A 97 0.61 8.53 -7.48
C GLN A 97 -0.67 7.77 -7.19
N ILE A 98 -0.73 7.10 -6.04
CA ILE A 98 -1.86 6.22 -5.70
C ILE A 98 -3.19 6.97 -5.61
N ASP A 99 -3.19 8.18 -5.05
CA ASP A 99 -4.41 8.97 -4.84
C ASP A 99 -4.99 9.39 -6.20
N ALA A 100 -4.16 10.00 -7.05
CA ALA A 100 -4.54 10.39 -8.40
C ALA A 100 -4.93 9.22 -9.31
N TRP A 101 -4.40 8.02 -9.06
CA TRP A 101 -4.80 6.79 -9.76
C TRP A 101 -6.13 6.24 -9.26
N ALA A 102 -6.35 6.24 -7.93
CA ALA A 102 -7.56 5.77 -7.29
C ALA A 102 -8.77 6.68 -7.61
N GLU A 103 -8.53 7.98 -7.73
CA GLU A 103 -9.52 9.01 -8.06
C GLU A 103 -10.03 8.96 -9.52
N LYS A 104 -9.41 8.17 -10.40
CA LYS A 104 -9.78 8.19 -11.83
C LYS A 104 -11.22 7.72 -12.05
N PRO A 105 -12.00 8.42 -12.91
CA PRO A 105 -13.32 7.95 -13.31
C PRO A 105 -13.26 6.52 -13.87
N GLY A 106 -14.13 5.65 -13.36
CA GLY A 106 -14.17 4.23 -13.73
C GLY A 106 -13.27 3.33 -12.90
N ARG A 107 -12.51 3.86 -11.93
CA ARG A 107 -11.89 3.06 -10.88
C ARG A 107 -12.95 2.52 -9.94
N ASP A 108 -12.84 1.25 -9.57
CA ASP A 108 -13.71 0.63 -8.56
C ASP A 108 -12.92 0.20 -7.31
N LEU A 109 -13.68 -0.11 -6.25
CA LEU A 109 -13.12 -0.57 -4.98
C LEU A 109 -12.32 -1.87 -5.15
N ALA A 110 -12.70 -2.75 -6.08
CA ALA A 110 -12.01 -4.01 -6.25
C ALA A 110 -10.59 -3.82 -6.77
N ASP A 111 -10.38 -2.89 -7.71
CA ASP A 111 -9.05 -2.51 -8.20
C ASP A 111 -8.17 -1.98 -7.05
N VAL A 112 -8.73 -1.11 -6.19
CA VAL A 112 -8.02 -0.53 -5.05
C VAL A 112 -7.66 -1.62 -4.04
N LEU A 113 -8.60 -2.52 -3.75
CA LEU A 113 -8.36 -3.64 -2.82
C LEU A 113 -7.33 -4.63 -3.36
N ASP A 114 -7.30 -4.92 -4.67
CA ASP A 114 -6.27 -5.78 -5.25
C ASP A 114 -4.89 -5.15 -5.08
N LEU A 115 -4.72 -3.86 -5.40
CA LEU A 115 -3.45 -3.15 -5.20
C LEU A 115 -2.96 -3.21 -3.74
N ILE A 116 -3.84 -2.94 -2.78
CA ILE A 116 -3.50 -2.98 -1.35
C ILE A 116 -3.11 -4.40 -0.93
N THR A 117 -3.86 -5.40 -1.39
CA THR A 117 -3.62 -6.81 -1.06
C THR A 117 -2.26 -7.25 -1.59
N GLN A 118 -1.95 -6.96 -2.85
CA GLN A 118 -0.66 -7.29 -3.44
C GLN A 118 0.51 -6.57 -2.77
N ALA A 119 0.33 -5.32 -2.34
CA ALA A 119 1.33 -4.61 -1.56
C ALA A 119 1.52 -5.21 -0.15
N ALA A 120 0.43 -5.64 0.51
CA ALA A 120 0.48 -6.28 1.81
C ALA A 120 1.18 -7.65 1.77
N GLU A 121 0.90 -8.45 0.74
CA GLU A 121 1.55 -9.74 0.50
C GLU A 121 3.05 -9.57 0.22
N LEU A 122 3.40 -8.61 -0.65
CA LEU A 122 4.80 -8.28 -0.93
C LEU A 122 5.55 -7.83 0.34
N ALA A 123 4.91 -6.99 1.16
CA ALA A 123 5.46 -6.54 2.44
C ALA A 123 5.72 -7.71 3.39
N ALA A 124 4.76 -8.63 3.53
CA ALA A 124 4.93 -9.80 4.39
C ALA A 124 6.05 -10.74 3.90
N ALA A 125 6.15 -10.95 2.58
CA ALA A 125 7.08 -11.91 2.00
C ALA A 125 8.54 -11.40 1.94
N TYR A 126 8.73 -10.11 1.64
CA TYR A 126 10.05 -9.56 1.32
C TYR A 126 10.47 -8.40 2.20
N GLY A 127 9.59 -7.88 3.05
CA GLY A 127 9.91 -6.73 3.90
C GLY A 127 10.93 -7.05 4.99
N PRO A 128 11.49 -6.01 5.64
CA PRO A 128 12.45 -6.19 6.71
C PRO A 128 11.90 -7.08 7.84
N VAL A 129 12.66 -8.09 8.22
CA VAL A 129 12.42 -8.80 9.47
C VAL A 129 12.88 -7.87 10.58
N LYS A 130 12.02 -7.61 11.57
CA LYS A 130 12.42 -6.85 12.76
C LYS A 130 13.65 -7.54 13.34
N ALA A 131 14.80 -6.87 13.33
CA ALA A 131 15.98 -7.41 14.00
C ALA A 131 15.58 -7.61 15.46
N GLY A 132 15.74 -8.83 15.98
CA GLY A 132 15.50 -9.11 17.39
C GLY A 132 16.25 -8.08 18.23
N ALA A 133 15.52 -7.42 19.13
CA ALA A 133 16.13 -6.62 20.19
C ALA A 133 16.92 -7.51 21.14
#